data_AF-A0A538Q1U4-F1
#
_entry.id   AF-A0A538Q1U4-F1
#
_cell.length_a   1.000
_cell.length_b   1.000
_cell.length_c   1.000
_cell.angle_alpha   90.00
_cell.angle_beta   90.00
_cell.angle_gamma   90.00
#
_symmetry.space_group_name_H-M   'P 1'
#
loop_
_entity.id
_entity.type
_entity.pdbx_description
1 polymer ?
#
loop_
_entity_poly.entity_id
_entity_poly.type
_entity_poly.pdbx_seq_one_letter_code
_entity_poly.pdbx_strand_id
1 'polypeptide(L)'
;MAALREDNAAELARYPAAPAVAQIEARVAQARQARRRRRRRSWLGLAMSAAAVVVVVGLAALRPAADVARGAQDAPEETRVKGSPRLLAFRQVGEQVERLAQDAVVHAGDVIQLRYKAGGQGYGVIASIDGAGGVTLHYPLHDDAPPQATVMPAETAALPHAWALDDAPRFERFFFVTANDPVDVQRTLAALHALARRGDSATGSLELPSGLQQWSLRLRKADRPSTHESP
;
A
#
# COMPACT_ATOMS: atom_id res chain seq x y z
N MET A 1 32.57 14.32 -19.59
CA MET A 1 32.59 12.98 -18.95
C MET A 1 33.16 12.98 -17.54
N ALA A 2 34.13 13.84 -17.18
CA ALA A 2 34.67 13.94 -15.82
C ALA A 2 33.74 14.70 -14.84
N ALA A 3 33.18 15.84 -15.25
CA ALA A 3 32.31 16.68 -14.41
C ALA A 3 31.01 15.98 -13.93
N LEU A 4 30.42 15.11 -14.75
CA LEU A 4 29.25 14.30 -14.37
C LEU A 4 29.56 13.21 -13.33
N ARG A 5 30.83 12.78 -13.23
CA ARG A 5 31.24 11.76 -12.26
C ARG A 5 31.52 12.36 -10.89
N GLU A 6 32.00 13.60 -10.83
CA GLU A 6 32.19 14.34 -9.58
C GLU A 6 30.85 14.71 -8.92
N ASP A 7 29.87 15.14 -9.71
CA ASP A 7 28.55 15.53 -9.19
C ASP A 7 27.77 14.30 -8.67
N ASN A 8 27.80 13.19 -9.42
CA ASN A 8 27.22 11.92 -8.98
C ASN A 8 27.89 11.36 -7.71
N ALA A 9 29.21 11.54 -7.55
CA ALA A 9 29.91 11.10 -6.34
C ALA A 9 29.53 11.94 -5.11
N ALA A 10 29.30 13.25 -5.29
CA ALA A 10 28.85 14.14 -4.23
C ALA A 10 27.39 13.84 -3.80
N GLU A 11 26.53 13.45 -4.74
CA GLU A 11 25.14 13.06 -4.46
C GLU A 11 25.05 11.71 -3.74
N LEU A 12 25.88 10.73 -4.13
CA LEU A 12 25.98 9.41 -3.47
C LEU A 12 26.57 9.50 -2.06
N ALA A 13 27.45 10.47 -1.81
CA ALA A 13 27.96 10.75 -0.46
C ALA A 13 26.88 11.36 0.47
N ARG A 14 25.89 12.06 -0.12
CA ARG A 14 24.78 12.71 0.61
C ARG A 14 23.65 11.71 0.95
N TYR A 15 23.56 10.61 0.22
CA TYR A 15 22.60 9.51 0.46
C TYR A 15 23.28 8.13 0.39
N PRO A 16 24.06 7.73 1.41
CA PRO A 16 24.73 6.44 1.40
C PRO A 16 23.70 5.31 1.37
N ALA A 17 23.71 4.48 0.32
CA ALA A 17 22.78 3.36 0.13
C ALA A 17 23.05 2.15 1.07
N ALA A 18 24.14 2.19 1.83
CA ALA A 18 24.58 1.10 2.72
C ALA A 18 23.56 0.69 3.81
N PRO A 19 22.80 1.60 4.46
CA PRO A 19 21.80 1.21 5.46
C PRO A 19 20.61 0.47 4.84
N ALA A 20 20.24 0.80 3.60
CA ALA A 20 19.12 0.18 2.90
C ALA A 20 19.43 -1.26 2.50
N VAL A 21 20.66 -1.53 2.03
CA VAL A 21 21.10 -2.89 1.62
C VAL A 21 21.17 -3.84 2.81
N ALA A 22 21.73 -3.41 3.94
CA ALA A 22 21.82 -4.25 5.14
C ALA A 22 20.43 -4.65 5.70
N GLN A 23 19.45 -3.75 5.61
CA GLN A 23 18.06 -4.03 6.03
C GLN A 23 17.34 -4.99 5.08
N ILE A 24 17.68 -4.96 3.78
CA ILE A 24 17.15 -5.90 2.78
C ILE A 24 17.70 -7.31 3.03
N GLU A 25 19.00 -7.45 3.27
CA GLU A 25 19.63 -8.75 3.54
C GLU A 25 19.10 -9.39 4.83
N ALA A 26 18.96 -8.59 5.90
CA ALA A 26 18.37 -9.05 7.16
C ALA A 26 16.92 -9.55 6.96
N ARG A 27 16.13 -8.87 6.13
CA ARG A 27 14.73 -9.25 5.83
C ARG A 27 14.61 -10.49 4.95
N VAL A 28 15.48 -10.67 3.95
CA VAL A 28 15.52 -11.89 3.13
C VAL A 28 15.87 -13.12 3.98
N ALA A 29 16.78 -12.97 4.95
CA ALA A 29 17.13 -14.04 5.89
C ALA A 29 15.95 -14.39 6.82
N GLN A 30 15.23 -13.39 7.33
CA GLN A 30 14.10 -13.59 8.24
C GLN A 30 12.85 -14.16 7.55
N ALA A 31 12.53 -13.72 6.32
CA ALA A 31 11.44 -14.29 5.52
C ALA A 31 11.67 -15.79 5.21
N ARG A 32 12.94 -16.19 4.99
CA ARG A 32 13.33 -17.60 4.86
C ARG A 32 13.13 -18.37 6.17
N GLN A 33 13.38 -17.76 7.33
CA GLN A 33 13.17 -18.40 8.65
C GLN A 33 11.68 -18.55 9.01
N ALA A 34 10.85 -17.54 8.74
CA ALA A 34 9.40 -17.59 8.95
C ALA A 34 8.73 -18.68 8.11
N ARG A 35 9.14 -18.81 6.83
CA ARG A 35 8.71 -19.93 5.95
C ARG A 35 9.10 -21.30 6.50
N ARG A 36 10.30 -21.44 7.08
CA ARG A 36 10.75 -22.71 7.70
C ARG A 36 9.95 -23.08 8.96
N ARG A 37 9.62 -22.11 9.81
CA ARG A 37 8.78 -22.32 11.02
C ARG A 37 7.35 -22.70 10.64
N ARG A 38 6.76 -22.07 9.63
CA ARG A 38 5.43 -22.40 9.10
C ARG A 38 5.39 -23.81 8.50
N ARG A 39 6.45 -24.21 7.79
CA ARG A 39 6.60 -25.55 7.17
C ARG A 39 6.77 -26.69 8.19
N ARG A 40 7.31 -26.42 9.39
CA ARG A 40 7.39 -27.40 10.50
C ARG A 40 6.04 -27.67 11.17
N ARG A 41 5.08 -26.75 11.07
CA ARG A 41 3.74 -26.87 11.66
C ARG A 41 2.68 -27.38 10.67
N SER A 42 3.04 -27.52 9.39
CA SER A 42 2.14 -27.90 8.29
C SER A 42 2.48 -29.28 7.67
N TRP A 43 3.01 -30.22 8.47
CA TRP A 43 3.26 -31.61 8.04
C TRP A 43 2.03 -32.53 8.18
N LEU A 44 0.84 -31.97 8.04
CA LEU A 44 -0.40 -32.71 7.78
C LEU A 44 -1.16 -31.94 6.68
N GLY A 45 -1.01 -32.40 5.43
CA GLY A 45 -1.73 -31.86 4.26
C GLY A 45 -0.84 -31.66 3.02
N LEU A 46 -0.71 -32.73 2.20
CA LEU A 46 -0.31 -32.73 0.78
C LEU A 46 -1.25 -31.76 -0.02
N ALA A 47 -0.95 -31.10 -1.15
CA ALA A 47 0.05 -31.30 -2.20
C ALA A 47 0.20 -30.02 -3.08
N MET A 48 1.34 -29.93 -3.77
CA MET A 48 1.61 -29.34 -5.11
C MET A 48 0.84 -28.11 -5.62
N SER A 49 1.57 -27.01 -5.82
CA SER A 49 1.59 -26.23 -7.08
C SER A 49 2.78 -25.24 -7.09
N ALA A 50 3.56 -25.28 -8.16
CA ALA A 50 4.68 -24.39 -8.43
C ALA A 50 4.19 -23.09 -9.08
N ALA A 51 4.70 -21.94 -8.64
CA ALA A 51 4.72 -20.71 -9.45
C ALA A 51 5.84 -19.78 -8.96
N ALA A 52 6.65 -19.33 -9.91
CA ALA A 52 7.80 -18.48 -9.71
C ALA A 52 7.39 -17.10 -9.17
N VAL A 53 8.02 -16.68 -8.08
CA VAL A 53 7.94 -15.30 -7.58
C VAL A 53 9.00 -14.49 -8.33
N VAL A 54 8.56 -13.70 -9.31
CA VAL A 54 9.41 -12.64 -9.88
C VAL A 54 9.18 -11.38 -9.04
N VAL A 55 10.16 -11.05 -8.21
CA VAL A 55 10.25 -9.76 -7.53
C VAL A 55 10.85 -8.78 -8.53
N VAL A 56 10.02 -7.92 -9.12
CA VAL A 56 10.54 -6.78 -9.90
C VAL A 56 10.89 -5.67 -8.92
N VAL A 57 12.18 -5.55 -8.62
CA VAL A 57 12.74 -4.36 -7.99
C VAL A 57 12.61 -3.23 -9.01
N GLY A 58 11.87 -2.18 -8.67
CA GLY A 58 11.70 -1.00 -9.52
C GLY A 58 13.05 -0.31 -9.77
N LEU A 59 13.67 -0.64 -10.89
CA LEU A 59 14.80 0.10 -11.44
C LEU A 59 14.23 1.26 -12.27
N ALA A 60 13.99 2.39 -11.62
CA ALA A 60 13.64 3.64 -12.31
C ALA A 60 14.52 4.76 -11.76
N ALA A 61 15.83 4.64 -12.03
CA ALA A 61 16.75 5.76 -12.00
C ALA A 61 17.29 5.95 -13.42
N LEU A 62 17.14 7.18 -13.92
CA LEU A 62 17.70 7.78 -15.14
C LEU A 62 16.96 7.47 -16.45
N ARG A 63 16.05 8.36 -16.87
CA ARG A 63 16.09 9.00 -18.20
C ARG A 63 15.54 10.44 -18.18
N PRO A 64 16.11 11.34 -19.00
CA PRO A 64 15.85 12.78 -18.95
C PRO A 64 14.57 13.16 -19.72
N ALA A 65 14.02 14.31 -19.35
CA ALA A 65 12.82 14.91 -19.91
C ALA A 65 12.90 15.10 -21.44
N ALA A 66 11.84 14.69 -22.13
CA ALA A 66 11.47 15.19 -23.45
C ALA A 66 9.97 15.45 -23.45
N ASP A 67 9.61 16.69 -23.78
CA ASP A 67 8.26 17.23 -23.85
C ASP A 67 7.27 16.36 -24.64
N VAL A 68 6.16 16.01 -23.99
CA VAL A 68 4.87 15.86 -24.67
C VAL A 68 3.82 16.60 -23.87
N ALA A 69 3.73 17.90 -24.13
CA ALA A 69 2.58 18.70 -23.76
C ALA A 69 1.33 18.18 -24.50
N ARG A 70 0.30 17.77 -23.75
CA ARG A 70 -1.12 18.06 -24.05
C ARG A 70 -2.03 17.56 -22.92
N GLY A 71 -2.58 18.51 -22.16
CA GLY A 71 -3.95 18.45 -21.67
C GLY A 71 -4.20 17.78 -20.33
N ALA A 72 -3.77 18.41 -19.22
CA ALA A 72 -4.54 18.44 -17.98
C ALA A 72 -4.16 19.73 -17.24
N GLN A 73 -5.10 20.65 -17.16
CA GLN A 73 -4.96 21.90 -16.41
C GLN A 73 -4.91 21.57 -14.92
N ASP A 74 -3.72 21.57 -14.31
CA ASP A 74 -3.61 21.79 -12.88
C ASP A 74 -3.51 23.31 -12.67
N ALA A 75 -4.62 23.88 -12.20
CA ALA A 75 -4.67 25.24 -11.69
C ALA A 75 -3.68 25.38 -10.51
N PRO A 76 -3.03 26.55 -10.34
CA PRO A 76 -2.14 26.77 -9.21
C PRO A 76 -2.94 26.73 -7.90
N GLU A 77 -2.65 25.76 -7.03
CA GLU A 77 -3.23 25.66 -5.69
C GLU A 77 -2.66 26.78 -4.81
N GLU A 78 -3.35 27.92 -4.83
CA GLU A 78 -3.25 29.01 -3.87
C GLU A 78 -3.52 28.52 -2.43
N THR A 79 -2.68 29.00 -1.51
CA THR A 79 -3.01 29.26 -0.10
C THR A 79 -3.42 28.05 0.76
N ARG A 80 -2.38 27.48 1.39
CA ARG A 80 -2.35 26.43 2.43
C ARG A 80 -3.47 26.54 3.49
N VAL A 81 -4.58 25.84 3.25
CA VAL A 81 -5.41 25.22 4.28
C VAL A 81 -5.16 23.70 4.18
N LYS A 82 -4.64 23.07 5.24
CA LYS A 82 -4.38 21.62 5.23
C LYS A 82 -5.72 20.90 5.04
N GLY A 83 -5.94 20.29 3.87
CA GLY A 83 -7.18 19.56 3.56
C GLY A 83 -7.36 18.26 4.36
N SER A 84 -8.53 17.63 4.28
CA SER A 84 -8.87 16.42 5.06
C SER A 84 -7.96 15.21 4.76
N PRO A 85 -7.71 14.33 5.76
CA PRO A 85 -6.89 13.13 5.57
C PRO A 85 -7.47 12.20 4.50
N ARG A 86 -6.62 11.67 3.62
CA ARG A 86 -7.04 10.74 2.54
C ARG A 86 -5.88 9.92 1.98
N LEU A 87 -6.20 8.77 1.38
CA LEU A 87 -5.26 8.03 0.54
C LEU A 87 -5.43 8.39 -0.93
N LEU A 88 -4.36 8.20 -1.67
CA LEU A 88 -4.30 8.26 -3.11
C LEU A 88 -3.71 6.92 -3.58
N ALA A 89 -4.40 6.23 -4.47
CA ALA A 89 -3.92 4.99 -5.06
C ALA A 89 -3.55 5.22 -6.52
N PHE A 90 -2.45 4.59 -6.94
CA PHE A 90 -1.95 4.67 -8.30
C PHE A 90 -1.63 3.26 -8.80
N ARG A 91 -1.99 2.95 -10.04
CA ARG A 91 -1.58 1.71 -10.73
C ARG A 91 -0.67 2.05 -11.90
N GLN A 92 0.28 1.17 -12.20
CA GLN A 92 1.05 1.25 -13.42
C GLN A 92 0.38 0.43 -14.52
N VAL A 93 0.16 1.02 -15.69
CA VAL A 93 -0.34 0.37 -16.90
C VAL A 93 0.65 0.64 -18.04
N GLY A 94 1.48 -0.35 -18.36
CA GLY A 94 2.61 -0.16 -19.27
C GLY A 94 3.59 0.87 -18.72
N GLU A 95 3.81 1.95 -19.45
CA GLU A 95 4.67 3.08 -19.02
C GLU A 95 3.89 4.20 -18.30
N GLN A 96 2.56 4.10 -18.23
CA GLN A 96 1.71 5.13 -17.65
C GLN A 96 1.38 4.84 -16.18
N VAL A 97 1.28 5.89 -15.37
CA VAL A 97 0.79 5.84 -14.00
C VAL A 97 -0.62 6.43 -13.97
N GLU A 98 -1.60 5.61 -13.61
CA GLU A 98 -3.00 5.99 -13.51
C GLU A 98 -3.39 6.18 -12.04
N ARG A 99 -4.06 7.29 -11.71
CA ARG A 99 -4.66 7.48 -10.38
C ARG A 99 -6.01 6.78 -10.31
N LEU A 100 -6.18 5.93 -9.30
CA LEU A 100 -7.43 5.21 -9.06
C LEU A 100 -8.39 6.06 -8.21
N ALA A 101 -9.62 6.20 -8.70
CA ALA A 101 -10.72 6.83 -7.99
C ALA A 101 -11.52 5.80 -7.18
N GLN A 102 -12.45 6.30 -6.36
CA GLN A 102 -13.44 5.45 -5.69
C GLN A 102 -14.16 4.57 -6.72
N ASP A 103 -14.27 3.28 -6.41
CA ASP A 103 -14.92 2.25 -7.23
C ASP A 103 -14.28 1.97 -8.59
N ALA A 104 -13.05 2.45 -8.83
CA ALA A 104 -12.26 2.09 -10.00
C ALA A 104 -12.10 0.57 -10.09
N VAL A 105 -12.18 0.05 -11.32
CA VAL A 105 -12.04 -1.39 -11.59
C VAL A 105 -10.57 -1.77 -11.66
N VAL A 106 -10.20 -2.81 -10.93
CA VAL A 106 -8.84 -3.38 -10.85
C VAL A 106 -8.87 -4.89 -11.05
N HIS A 107 -7.73 -5.44 -11.44
CA HIS A 107 -7.56 -6.88 -11.70
C HIS A 107 -6.58 -7.51 -10.71
N ALA A 108 -6.66 -8.83 -10.58
CA ALA A 108 -5.61 -9.59 -9.91
C ALA A 108 -4.27 -9.35 -10.63
N GLY A 109 -3.20 -9.11 -9.87
CA GLY A 109 -1.88 -8.78 -10.39
C GLY A 109 -1.63 -7.28 -10.61
N ASP A 110 -2.66 -6.41 -10.58
CA ASP A 110 -2.45 -4.96 -10.60
C ASP A 110 -1.55 -4.55 -9.43
N VAL A 111 -0.50 -3.78 -9.69
CA VAL A 111 0.40 -3.25 -8.66
C VAL A 111 -0.04 -1.85 -8.26
N ILE A 112 -0.44 -1.69 -7.01
CA ILE A 112 -0.96 -0.45 -6.45
C ILE A 112 0.07 0.21 -5.55
N GLN A 113 0.42 1.45 -5.87
CA GLN A 113 1.19 2.32 -5.00
C GLN A 113 0.24 3.24 -4.22
N LEU A 114 0.30 3.18 -2.89
CA LEU A 114 -0.43 4.10 -2.03
C LEU A 114 0.43 5.31 -1.66
N ARG A 115 -0.23 6.47 -1.63
CA ARG A 115 0.25 7.69 -0.97
C ARG A 115 -0.82 8.16 0.01
N TYR A 116 -0.43 8.88 1.03
CA TYR A 116 -1.37 9.48 1.97
C TYR A 116 -1.14 10.98 2.07
N LYS A 117 -2.23 11.72 2.35
CA LYS A 117 -2.18 13.09 2.85
C LYS A 117 -2.71 13.04 4.28
N ALA A 118 -1.86 13.33 5.28
CA ALA A 118 -2.23 13.23 6.69
C ALA A 118 -3.23 14.31 7.14
N GLY A 119 -3.41 15.38 6.37
CA GLY A 119 -4.42 16.40 6.64
C GLY A 119 -4.30 17.09 7.99
N GLY A 120 -3.05 17.24 8.48
CA GLY A 120 -2.76 17.82 9.79
C GLY A 120 -2.81 16.85 10.97
N GLN A 121 -3.23 15.60 10.76
CA GLN A 121 -3.18 14.55 11.78
C GLN A 121 -1.74 14.08 11.99
N GLY A 122 -1.34 13.87 13.25
CA GLY A 122 0.03 13.48 13.61
C GLY A 122 0.27 11.97 13.55
N TYR A 123 -0.81 11.18 13.57
CA TYR A 123 -0.74 9.73 13.65
C TYR A 123 -1.76 9.07 12.72
N GLY A 124 -1.43 7.88 12.21
CA GLY A 124 -2.38 7.08 11.46
C GLY A 124 -2.00 5.64 11.21
N VAL A 125 -3.00 4.84 10.88
CA VAL A 125 -2.91 3.43 10.48
C VAL A 125 -3.52 3.28 9.10
N ILE A 126 -2.83 2.56 8.23
CA ILE A 126 -3.30 2.22 6.89
C ILE A 126 -3.40 0.70 6.79
N ALA A 127 -4.58 0.22 6.44
CA ALA A 127 -4.86 -1.20 6.29
C ALA A 127 -5.95 -1.40 5.23
N SER A 128 -6.15 -2.63 4.77
CA SER A 128 -7.20 -2.96 3.81
C SER A 128 -8.05 -4.14 4.25
N ILE A 129 -9.26 -4.22 3.69
CA ILE A 129 -10.14 -5.39 3.71
C ILE A 129 -10.37 -5.83 2.26
N ASP A 130 -10.14 -7.10 1.97
CA ASP A 130 -10.49 -7.70 0.69
C ASP A 130 -11.90 -8.31 0.70
N GLY A 131 -12.44 -8.64 -0.48
CA GLY A 131 -13.77 -9.22 -0.58
C GLY A 131 -13.89 -10.68 -0.11
N ALA A 132 -12.79 -11.35 0.28
CA ALA A 132 -12.79 -12.61 1.02
C ALA A 132 -12.77 -12.40 2.55
N GLY A 133 -12.71 -11.15 3.01
CA GLY A 133 -12.65 -10.78 4.42
C GLY A 133 -11.24 -10.83 5.02
N GLY A 134 -10.20 -10.96 4.19
CA GLY A 134 -8.82 -10.81 4.61
C GLY A 134 -8.52 -9.37 5.00
N VAL A 135 -7.70 -9.19 6.05
CA VAL A 135 -7.26 -7.87 6.52
C VAL A 135 -5.75 -7.79 6.41
N THR A 136 -5.27 -6.74 5.75
CA THR A 136 -3.84 -6.51 5.54
C THR A 136 -3.43 -5.18 6.13
N LEU A 137 -2.42 -5.18 7.02
CA LEU A 137 -1.81 -3.96 7.53
C LEU A 137 -0.75 -3.45 6.54
N HIS A 138 -0.85 -2.17 6.16
CA HIS A 138 0.12 -1.51 5.29
C HIS A 138 1.03 -0.54 6.05
N TYR A 139 0.51 0.09 7.09
CA TYR A 139 1.27 0.98 7.97
C TYR A 139 0.63 1.03 9.37
N PRO A 140 1.42 0.93 10.46
CA PRO A 140 2.86 0.61 10.49
C PRO A 140 3.15 -0.81 9.96
N LEU A 141 4.42 -1.17 9.75
CA LEU A 141 4.77 -2.43 9.07
C LEU A 141 4.49 -3.70 9.89
N HIS A 142 4.28 -3.56 11.21
CA HIS A 142 4.06 -4.66 12.12
C HIS A 142 2.82 -4.39 12.98
N ASP A 143 2.06 -5.43 13.25
CA ASP A 143 0.85 -5.37 14.06
C ASP A 143 1.15 -5.19 15.54
N ASP A 144 2.29 -5.68 16.02
CA ASP A 144 2.82 -5.48 17.38
C ASP A 144 3.51 -4.12 17.59
N ALA A 145 3.47 -3.24 16.58
CA ALA A 145 4.07 -1.92 16.67
C ALA A 145 3.42 -1.10 17.81
N PRO A 146 4.22 -0.43 18.65
CA PRO A 146 3.67 0.43 19.70
C PRO A 146 2.91 1.61 19.06
N PRO A 147 1.92 2.21 19.74
CA PRO A 147 1.15 3.33 19.19
C PRO A 147 2.01 4.49 18.67
N GLN A 148 3.18 4.74 19.28
CA GLN A 148 4.09 5.81 18.85
C GLN A 148 4.68 5.57 17.45
N ALA A 149 4.71 4.31 16.99
CA ALA A 149 5.17 3.95 15.65
C ALA A 149 4.16 4.32 14.55
N THR A 150 2.95 4.80 14.90
CA THR A 150 1.96 5.28 13.94
C THR A 150 2.17 6.74 13.53
N VAL A 151 3.31 7.36 13.90
CA VAL A 151 3.62 8.76 13.61
C VAL A 151 3.75 9.02 12.12
N MET A 152 2.97 9.99 11.61
CA MET A 152 2.98 10.32 10.20
C MET A 152 3.57 11.71 9.93
N PRO A 153 4.51 11.82 8.96
CA PRO A 153 4.86 13.10 8.38
C PRO A 153 3.62 13.88 7.92
N ALA A 154 3.60 15.19 8.19
CA ALA A 154 2.49 16.07 7.81
C ALA A 154 2.36 16.27 6.28
N GLU A 155 3.42 15.97 5.53
CA GLU A 155 3.46 16.08 4.08
C GLU A 155 2.82 14.88 3.39
N THR A 156 2.56 15.03 2.09
CA THR A 156 2.09 13.90 1.29
C THR A 156 3.25 12.92 1.12
N ALA A 157 3.12 11.70 1.60
CA ALA A 157 4.17 10.69 1.48
C ALA A 157 3.65 9.43 0.78
N ALA A 158 4.53 8.85 -0.04
CA ALA A 158 4.34 7.49 -0.52
C ALA A 158 4.61 6.51 0.61
N LEU A 159 3.78 5.49 0.72
CA LEU A 159 4.16 4.35 1.54
C LEU A 159 5.37 3.64 0.90
N PRO A 160 6.25 3.02 1.71
CA PRO A 160 7.56 2.56 1.23
C PRO A 160 7.47 1.44 0.19
N HIS A 161 6.32 0.80 0.03
CA HIS A 161 6.11 -0.37 -0.82
C HIS A 161 4.85 -0.20 -1.68
N ALA A 162 4.83 -0.88 -2.83
CA ALA A 162 3.63 -1.11 -3.63
C ALA A 162 3.08 -2.52 -3.35
N TRP A 163 1.80 -2.74 -3.59
CA TRP A 163 1.12 -4.01 -3.34
C TRP A 163 0.51 -4.56 -4.61
N ALA A 164 0.88 -5.79 -4.97
CA ALA A 164 0.17 -6.54 -6.00
C ALA A 164 -1.16 -7.02 -5.41
N LEU A 165 -2.25 -6.71 -6.10
CA LEU A 165 -3.55 -7.20 -5.71
C LEU A 165 -3.65 -8.70 -5.98
N ASP A 166 -4.21 -9.43 -5.02
CA ASP A 166 -4.46 -10.86 -5.18
C ASP A 166 -5.74 -11.11 -6.00
N ASP A 167 -6.16 -12.36 -6.05
CA ASP A 167 -7.38 -12.80 -6.71
C ASP A 167 -8.57 -12.91 -5.72
N ALA A 168 -8.59 -12.07 -4.68
CA ALA A 168 -9.76 -11.93 -3.83
C ALA A 168 -10.94 -11.38 -4.65
N PRO A 169 -12.17 -11.87 -4.40
CA PRO A 169 -13.32 -11.50 -5.21
C PRO A 169 -13.84 -10.10 -4.85
N ARG A 170 -14.68 -9.54 -5.72
CA ARG A 170 -15.51 -8.33 -5.49
C ARG A 170 -14.77 -7.01 -5.29
N PHE A 171 -13.91 -6.87 -4.29
CA PHE A 171 -13.29 -5.59 -3.96
C PHE A 171 -11.98 -5.72 -3.18
N GLU A 172 -11.22 -4.62 -3.18
CA GLU A 172 -10.19 -4.28 -2.21
C GLU A 172 -10.58 -2.92 -1.60
N ARG A 173 -10.60 -2.80 -0.27
CA ARG A 173 -10.95 -1.54 0.40
C ARG A 173 -9.88 -1.11 1.37
N PHE A 174 -9.20 -0.03 1.04
CA PHE A 174 -8.19 0.60 1.88
C PHE A 174 -8.83 1.56 2.87
N PHE A 175 -8.36 1.55 4.10
CA PHE A 175 -8.74 2.43 5.19
C PHE A 175 -7.53 3.26 5.61
N PHE A 176 -7.79 4.52 5.92
CA PHE A 176 -6.87 5.41 6.60
C PHE A 176 -7.53 5.91 7.86
N VAL A 177 -7.01 5.45 8.99
CA VAL A 177 -7.47 5.84 10.32
C VAL A 177 -6.46 6.82 10.88
N THR A 178 -6.89 7.99 11.31
CA THR A 178 -6.00 9.07 11.74
C THR A 178 -6.45 9.73 13.03
N ALA A 179 -5.50 10.26 13.79
CA ALA A 179 -5.75 11.02 15.01
C ALA A 179 -4.60 12.02 15.29
N ASN A 180 -4.86 12.94 16.22
CA ASN A 180 -3.84 13.83 16.78
C ASN A 180 -2.95 13.14 17.82
N ASP A 181 -3.42 12.02 18.37
CA ASP A 181 -2.73 11.18 19.35
C ASP A 181 -2.32 9.82 18.77
N PRO A 182 -1.33 9.12 19.35
CA PRO A 182 -0.92 7.77 18.92
C PRO A 182 -2.10 6.81 18.76
N VAL A 183 -2.12 6.05 17.66
CA VAL A 183 -3.21 5.14 17.32
C VAL A 183 -2.87 3.71 17.76
N ASP A 184 -3.78 3.07 18.48
CA ASP A 184 -3.65 1.65 18.84
C ASP A 184 -3.87 0.77 17.60
N VAL A 185 -2.79 0.17 17.11
CA VAL A 185 -2.79 -0.68 15.91
C VAL A 185 -3.66 -1.92 16.11
N GLN A 186 -3.56 -2.58 17.26
CA GLN A 186 -4.29 -3.82 17.55
C GLN A 186 -5.79 -3.58 17.65
N ARG A 187 -6.20 -2.49 18.32
CA ARG A 187 -7.61 -2.09 18.38
C ARG A 187 -8.14 -1.73 16.99
N THR A 188 -7.34 -1.07 16.16
CA THR A 188 -7.73 -0.72 14.77
C THR A 188 -7.91 -1.98 13.92
N LEU A 189 -6.99 -2.94 14.01
CA LEU A 189 -7.09 -4.23 13.32
C LEU A 189 -8.29 -5.05 13.82
N ALA A 190 -8.58 -5.04 15.12
CA ALA A 190 -9.76 -5.70 15.67
C ALA A 190 -11.07 -5.12 15.08
N ALA A 191 -11.15 -3.80 14.92
CA ALA A 191 -12.30 -3.14 14.28
C ALA A 191 -12.42 -3.50 12.79
N LEU A 192 -11.31 -3.58 12.05
CA LEU A 192 -11.28 -4.04 10.66
C LEU A 192 -11.74 -5.50 10.54
N HIS A 193 -11.24 -6.38 11.41
CA HIS A 193 -11.65 -7.78 11.45
C HIS A 193 -13.15 -7.93 11.77
N ALA A 194 -13.68 -7.10 12.67
CA ALA A 194 -15.11 -7.08 12.98
C ALA A 194 -15.93 -6.63 11.76
N LEU A 195 -15.50 -5.57 11.07
CA LEU A 195 -16.13 -5.11 9.83
C LEU A 195 -16.08 -6.15 8.72
N ALA A 196 -14.95 -6.83 8.53
CA ALA A 196 -14.75 -7.84 7.50
C ALA A 196 -15.74 -9.03 7.62
N ARG A 197 -16.20 -9.34 8.84
CA ARG A 197 -17.20 -10.39 9.10
C ARG A 197 -18.65 -9.94 8.88
N ARG A 198 -18.90 -8.65 8.67
CA ARG A 198 -20.25 -8.12 8.41
C ARG A 198 -20.60 -8.25 6.93
N GLY A 199 -21.89 -8.38 6.65
CA GLY A 199 -22.42 -8.45 5.28
C GLY A 199 -22.21 -7.16 4.46
N ASP A 200 -21.93 -6.04 5.13
CA ASP A 200 -21.75 -4.72 4.53
C ASP A 200 -20.29 -4.23 4.55
N SER A 201 -19.30 -5.13 4.66
CA SER A 201 -17.87 -4.78 4.70
C SER A 201 -17.39 -3.88 3.55
N ALA A 202 -18.05 -3.97 2.39
CA ALA A 202 -17.78 -3.13 1.22
C ALA A 202 -18.14 -1.64 1.41
N THR A 203 -19.02 -1.28 2.36
CA THR A 203 -19.54 0.10 2.52
C THR A 203 -19.58 0.58 3.97
N GLY A 204 -19.74 -0.33 4.93
CA GLY A 204 -19.89 -0.02 6.35
C GLY A 204 -18.70 0.75 6.91
N SER A 205 -18.96 1.57 7.92
CA SER A 205 -17.93 2.29 8.66
C SER A 205 -17.29 1.42 9.73
N LEU A 206 -16.03 1.69 10.05
CA LEU A 206 -15.37 1.12 11.22
C LEU A 206 -16.00 1.70 12.49
N GLU A 207 -16.22 0.84 13.47
CA GLU A 207 -16.57 1.26 14.83
C GLU A 207 -15.27 1.61 15.57
N LEU A 208 -15.00 2.92 15.69
CA LEU A 208 -13.76 3.44 16.26
C LEU A 208 -14.04 4.28 17.52
N PRO A 209 -13.10 4.35 18.47
CA PRO A 209 -13.19 5.27 19.61
C PRO A 209 -13.33 6.73 19.16
N SER A 210 -13.87 7.58 20.03
CA SER A 210 -13.92 9.03 19.82
C SER A 210 -12.52 9.60 19.58
N GLY A 211 -12.41 10.55 18.65
CA GLY A 211 -11.15 11.22 18.31
C GLY A 211 -10.40 10.59 17.14
N LEU A 212 -10.80 9.39 16.69
CA LEU A 212 -10.28 8.79 15.46
C LEU A 212 -11.16 9.21 14.28
N GLN A 213 -10.51 9.63 13.19
CA GLN A 213 -11.14 9.85 11.90
C GLN A 213 -10.87 8.66 10.99
N GLN A 214 -11.83 8.35 10.12
CA GLN A 214 -11.65 7.31 9.09
C GLN A 214 -11.92 7.88 7.71
N TRP A 215 -11.12 7.44 6.76
CA TRP A 215 -11.34 7.62 5.33
C TRP A 215 -11.12 6.28 4.63
N SER A 216 -11.84 5.99 3.55
CA SER A 216 -11.64 4.75 2.81
C SER A 216 -11.71 4.92 1.30
N LEU A 217 -10.89 4.15 0.58
CA LEU A 217 -10.94 3.98 -0.87
C LEU A 217 -11.31 2.53 -1.19
N ARG A 218 -12.40 2.33 -1.92
CA ARG A 218 -12.76 1.00 -2.44
C ARG A 218 -12.37 0.91 -3.91
N LEU A 219 -11.73 -0.18 -4.29
CA LEU A 219 -11.48 -0.60 -5.66
C LEU A 219 -12.32 -1.84 -5.93
N ARG A 220 -12.99 -1.90 -7.08
CA ARG A 220 -13.80 -3.06 -7.47
C ARG A 220 -12.96 -4.04 -8.28
N LYS A 221 -13.12 -5.32 -8.01
CA LYS A 221 -12.58 -6.37 -8.87
C LYS A 221 -13.49 -6.53 -10.07
N ALA A 222 -12.92 -6.68 -11.26
CA ALA A 222 -13.71 -7.06 -12.43
C ALA A 222 -14.41 -8.41 -12.16
N ASP A 223 -15.68 -8.52 -12.56
CA ASP A 223 -16.39 -9.80 -12.52
C ASP A 223 -15.68 -10.78 -13.44
N ARG A 224 -15.48 -12.03 -12.99
CA ARG A 224 -14.97 -13.05 -13.89
C ARG A 224 -16.03 -13.31 -14.96
N PRO A 225 -15.67 -13.36 -16.26
CA PRO A 225 -16.59 -13.86 -17.26
C PRO A 225 -17.02 -15.26 -16.83
N SER A 226 -18.32 -15.48 -16.70
CA SER A 226 -18.87 -16.80 -16.46
C SER A 226 -18.47 -17.70 -17.62
N THR A 227 -17.63 -18.70 -17.36
CA THR A 227 -17.36 -19.80 -18.28
C THR A 227 -18.61 -20.66 -18.36
N HIS A 228 -19.63 -20.15 -19.05
CA HIS A 228 -20.68 -20.98 -19.63
C HIS A 228 -20.16 -21.48 -20.97
N GLU A 229 -19.27 -22.47 -20.89
CA GLU A 229 -19.14 -23.43 -21.98
C GLU A 229 -20.26 -24.44 -21.76
N SER A 230 -21.40 -24.21 -22.44
CA SER A 230 -22.39 -25.26 -22.64
C SER A 230 -22.08 -25.93 -23.98
N PRO A 231 -21.99 -27.27 -24.05
CA PRO A 231 -21.90 -28.02 -25.29
C PRO A 231 -23.20 -27.95 -26.11
#